data_AF-A0A965UJJ5-F1
#
_entry.id   AF-A0A965UJJ5-F1
#
_cell.length_a   1.000
_cell.length_b   1.000
_cell.length_c   1.000
_cell.angle_alpha   90.00
_cell.angle_beta   90.00
_cell.angle_gamma   90.00
#
_symmetry.space_group_name_H-M   'P 1'
#
loop_
_entity.id
_entity.type
_entity.pdbx_description
1 polymer ?
#
loop_
_entity_poly.entity_id
_entity_poly.type
_entity_poly.pdbx_seq_one_letter_code
_entity_poly.pdbx_strand_id
1 'polypeptide(L)'
;MSSYTTASKQLLSNYACISTLEPTEIAIGENITVSGLAAPFNGTFKVLDLPQYEFIGVDTTTGEFEFDANVSRPNQIIYAATGTNVNYVVDYAGTVVYTQLCTWITVADLVTYLGVTITNPSDDYTLATQATNAANVFCYRRRQESGYHDGLSTSPGTDVTLGTLMYAAALWRSRGSIETAFAAFDTMGTPTQQSLTPIVKQLLGIPRPAVA
;
A
#
# COMPACT_ATOMS: atom_id res chain seq x y z
N MET A 1 6.49 -3.00 -4.58
CA MET A 1 5.95 -4.34 -4.86
C MET A 1 6.77 -5.30 -4.03
N SER A 2 6.13 -5.92 -3.05
CA SER A 2 6.76 -6.94 -2.21
C SER A 2 6.30 -8.30 -2.70
N SER A 3 7.21 -9.28 -2.70
CA SER A 3 6.93 -10.64 -3.13
C SER A 3 7.42 -11.58 -2.04
N TYR A 4 6.52 -12.40 -1.50
CA TYR A 4 6.81 -13.35 -0.44
C TYR A 4 6.65 -14.77 -0.97
N THR A 5 7.55 -15.68 -0.59
CA THR A 5 7.43 -17.10 -0.91
C THR A 5 6.40 -17.75 0.01
N THR A 6 5.55 -18.62 -0.53
CA THR A 6 4.60 -19.40 0.29
C THR A 6 5.34 -20.48 1.08
N ALA A 7 4.75 -20.94 2.18
CA ALA A 7 5.25 -22.06 2.97
C ALA A 7 4.21 -23.18 3.13
N SER A 8 2.92 -22.86 3.05
CA SER A 8 1.86 -23.85 3.09
C SER A 8 0.64 -23.40 2.31
N LYS A 9 -0.23 -24.36 2.01
CA LYS A 9 -1.57 -24.13 1.46
C LYS A 9 -2.58 -25.08 2.07
N GLN A 10 -3.81 -24.60 2.16
CA GLN A 10 -4.97 -25.33 2.64
C GLN A 10 -6.22 -24.70 2.00
N LEU A 11 -7.21 -25.52 1.66
CA LEU A 11 -8.51 -25.05 1.20
C LEU A 11 -9.59 -25.76 2.00
N LEU A 12 -10.42 -25.01 2.71
CA LEU A 12 -11.58 -25.55 3.42
C LEU A 12 -12.77 -24.62 3.22
N SER A 13 -13.95 -25.18 2.96
CA SER A 13 -15.21 -24.42 2.91
C SER A 13 -15.19 -23.24 1.92
N ASN A 14 -14.50 -23.39 0.79
CA ASN A 14 -14.26 -22.35 -0.22
C ASN A 14 -13.43 -21.14 0.24
N TYR A 15 -12.60 -21.33 1.27
CA TYR A 15 -11.58 -20.37 1.69
C TYR A 15 -10.20 -21.02 1.63
N ALA A 16 -9.28 -20.32 0.96
CA ALA A 16 -7.88 -20.69 0.94
C ALA A 16 -7.17 -20.04 2.12
N CYS A 17 -6.43 -20.85 2.86
CA CYS A 17 -5.48 -20.41 3.87
C CYS A 17 -4.08 -20.78 3.37
N ILE A 18 -3.26 -19.77 3.10
CA ILE A 18 -1.84 -19.94 2.77
C ILE A 18 -1.00 -19.31 3.86
N SER A 19 0.22 -19.81 4.05
CA SER A 19 1.21 -19.09 4.87
C SER A 19 2.39 -18.61 4.04
N THR A 20 3.01 -17.52 4.45
CA THR A 20 4.29 -17.05 3.90
C THR A 20 5.45 -17.57 4.74
N LEU A 21 6.61 -17.74 4.10
CA LEU A 21 7.83 -18.20 4.75
C LEU A 21 8.35 -17.23 5.82
N GLU A 22 8.09 -15.94 5.60
CA GLU A 22 8.52 -14.85 6.46
C GLU A 22 7.34 -13.93 6.84
N PRO A 23 7.46 -13.15 7.93
CA PRO A 23 6.47 -12.14 8.28
C PRO A 23 6.25 -11.13 7.15
N THR A 24 5.02 -10.66 6.99
CA THR A 24 4.66 -9.71 5.91
C THR A 24 4.01 -8.45 6.48
N GLU A 25 4.04 -7.37 5.68
CA GLU A 25 3.33 -6.12 5.95
C GLU A 25 1.90 -6.14 5.36
N ILE A 26 1.45 -7.29 4.86
CA ILE A 26 0.11 -7.44 4.27
C ILE A 26 -0.92 -7.27 5.40
N ALA A 27 -1.91 -6.42 5.15
CA ALA A 27 -2.99 -6.14 6.11
C ALA A 27 -4.33 -6.70 5.61
N ILE A 28 -5.29 -6.83 6.53
CA ILE A 28 -6.65 -7.23 6.21
C ILE A 28 -7.28 -6.22 5.24
N GLY A 29 -7.99 -6.72 4.25
CA GLY A 29 -8.70 -5.92 3.25
C GLY A 29 -7.87 -5.52 2.03
N GLU A 30 -6.56 -5.77 2.05
CA GLU A 30 -5.67 -5.49 0.94
C GLU A 30 -5.81 -6.52 -0.20
N ASN A 31 -5.47 -6.11 -1.42
CA ASN A 31 -5.44 -7.03 -2.57
C ASN A 31 -4.06 -7.66 -2.73
N ILE A 32 -4.03 -8.98 -2.84
CA ILE A 32 -2.82 -9.78 -3.11
C ILE A 32 -2.98 -10.55 -4.40
N THR A 33 -1.85 -10.86 -5.05
CA THR A 33 -1.81 -11.78 -6.19
C THR A 33 -1.00 -13.01 -5.81
N VAL A 34 -1.64 -14.17 -5.85
CA VAL A 34 -1.03 -15.46 -5.55
C VAL A 34 -0.75 -16.19 -6.86
N SER A 35 0.46 -16.73 -7.00
CA SER A 35 0.85 -17.51 -8.18
C SER A 35 1.68 -18.73 -7.78
N GLY A 36 1.86 -19.70 -8.69
CA GLY A 36 2.70 -20.89 -8.45
C GLY A 36 2.06 -22.04 -7.65
N LEU A 37 0.84 -21.88 -7.10
CA LEU A 37 0.15 -22.89 -6.29
C LEU A 37 -0.93 -23.70 -7.03
N ALA A 38 -1.09 -23.44 -8.33
CA ALA A 38 -2.16 -23.95 -9.19
C ALA A 38 -3.58 -23.48 -8.78
N ALA A 39 -4.58 -23.81 -9.60
CA ALA A 39 -5.98 -23.56 -9.24
C ALA A 39 -6.38 -24.46 -8.05
N PRO A 40 -7.18 -23.96 -7.09
CA PRO A 40 -7.87 -22.66 -7.07
C PRO A 40 -7.08 -21.54 -6.36
N PHE A 41 -5.85 -21.79 -5.93
CA PHE A 41 -5.05 -20.84 -5.12
C PHE A 41 -4.48 -19.67 -5.92
N ASN A 42 -4.27 -19.84 -7.23
CA ASN A 42 -3.74 -18.78 -8.08
C ASN A 42 -4.80 -17.76 -8.45
N GLY A 43 -4.47 -16.46 -8.34
CA GLY A 43 -5.36 -15.37 -8.71
C GLY A 43 -5.08 -14.09 -7.93
N THR A 44 -5.91 -13.07 -8.15
CA THR A 44 -5.91 -11.86 -7.34
C THR A 44 -7.08 -11.92 -6.38
N PHE A 45 -6.79 -11.77 -5.09
CA PHE A 45 -7.77 -11.93 -4.02
C PHE A 45 -7.66 -10.82 -3.00
N LYS A 46 -8.75 -10.60 -2.28
CA LYS A 46 -8.79 -9.73 -1.11
C LYS A 46 -8.48 -10.54 0.14
N VAL A 47 -7.57 -10.02 0.97
CA VAL A 47 -7.25 -10.61 2.27
C VAL A 47 -8.44 -10.45 3.21
N LEU A 48 -8.93 -11.55 3.75
CA LEU A 48 -10.08 -11.61 4.65
C LEU A 48 -9.65 -11.70 6.11
N ASP A 49 -8.60 -12.46 6.40
CA ASP A 49 -8.09 -12.64 7.76
C ASP A 49 -6.60 -13.01 7.76
N LEU A 50 -5.93 -12.77 8.89
CA LEU A 50 -4.51 -13.04 9.13
C LEU A 50 -4.30 -13.83 10.43
N PRO A 51 -4.76 -15.10 10.50
CA PRO A 51 -4.74 -15.88 11.72
C PRO A 51 -3.32 -16.31 12.15
N GLN A 52 -3.19 -16.67 13.43
CA GLN A 52 -1.95 -17.23 14.01
C GLN A 52 -2.06 -18.73 14.33
N TYR A 53 -3.22 -19.32 14.09
CA TYR A 53 -3.61 -20.67 14.46
C TYR A 53 -4.19 -21.40 13.25
N GLU A 54 -4.15 -22.73 13.28
CA GLU A 54 -4.61 -23.55 12.15
C GLU A 54 -6.09 -23.32 11.83
N PHE A 55 -6.36 -22.98 10.57
CA PHE A 55 -7.71 -22.83 10.04
C PHE A 55 -8.39 -24.20 9.92
N ILE A 56 -9.53 -24.39 10.59
CA ILE A 56 -10.25 -25.66 10.61
C ILE A 56 -11.58 -25.62 9.85
N GLY A 57 -12.04 -24.44 9.45
CA GLY A 57 -13.22 -24.29 8.61
C GLY A 57 -14.03 -23.06 8.97
N VAL A 58 -15.32 -23.12 8.64
CA VAL A 58 -16.27 -22.04 8.85
C VAL A 58 -17.45 -22.60 9.63
N ASP A 59 -17.89 -21.89 10.66
CA ASP A 59 -19.08 -22.23 11.42
C ASP A 59 -20.30 -22.22 10.48
N THR A 60 -21.02 -23.34 10.44
CA THR A 60 -22.18 -23.53 9.54
C THR A 60 -23.40 -22.69 9.88
N THR A 61 -23.47 -22.13 11.08
CA THR A 61 -24.57 -21.32 11.62
C THR A 61 -24.22 -19.83 11.59
N THR A 62 -23.04 -19.45 12.08
CA THR A 62 -22.64 -18.03 12.17
C THR A 62 -21.88 -17.54 10.95
N GLY A 63 -21.22 -18.44 10.21
CA GLY A 63 -20.35 -18.10 9.08
C GLY A 63 -18.98 -17.56 9.50
N GLU A 64 -18.62 -17.68 10.78
CA GLU A 64 -17.33 -17.22 11.31
C GLU A 64 -16.20 -18.22 11.01
N PHE A 65 -14.97 -17.72 10.88
CA PHE A 65 -13.80 -18.58 10.72
C PHE A 65 -13.47 -19.28 12.04
N GLU A 66 -13.26 -20.60 11.95
CA GLU A 66 -12.89 -21.43 13.09
C GLU A 66 -11.40 -21.78 13.04
N PHE A 67 -10.76 -21.75 14.21
CA PHE A 67 -9.33 -22.00 14.37
C PHE A 67 -9.02 -22.98 15.50
N ASP A 68 -8.05 -23.88 15.29
CA ASP A 68 -7.50 -24.73 16.35
C ASP A 68 -6.38 -24.00 17.09
N ALA A 69 -6.71 -23.45 18.26
CA ALA A 69 -5.78 -22.72 19.12
C ALA A 69 -4.60 -23.57 19.65
N ASN A 70 -4.65 -24.90 19.54
CA ASN A 70 -3.55 -25.77 19.97
C ASN A 70 -2.44 -25.87 18.93
N VAL A 71 -2.72 -25.54 17.67
CA VAL A 71 -1.75 -25.63 16.57
C VAL A 71 -1.41 -24.24 16.05
N SER A 72 -0.25 -23.73 16.44
CA SER A 72 0.23 -22.43 15.95
C SER A 72 0.69 -22.54 14.50
N ARG A 73 0.16 -21.64 13.66
CA ARG A 73 0.51 -21.48 12.26
C ARG A 73 0.66 -19.98 11.99
N PRO A 74 1.88 -19.41 12.14
CA PRO A 74 2.08 -17.99 11.92
C PRO A 74 2.03 -17.61 10.43
N ASN A 75 1.93 -16.31 10.17
CA ASN A 75 1.98 -15.69 8.83
C ASN A 75 0.92 -16.22 7.86
N GLN A 76 -0.24 -16.62 8.37
CA GLN A 76 -1.34 -17.09 7.53
C GLN A 76 -2.11 -15.93 6.90
N ILE A 77 -2.67 -16.20 5.72
CA ILE A 77 -3.47 -15.30 4.93
C ILE A 77 -4.68 -16.09 4.42
N ILE A 78 -5.88 -15.65 4.81
CA ILE A 78 -7.14 -16.21 4.32
C ILE A 78 -7.74 -15.35 3.22
N TYR A 79 -8.18 -16.01 2.15
CA TYR A 79 -8.96 -15.39 1.07
C TYR A 79 -9.99 -16.36 0.49
N ALA A 80 -11.03 -15.82 -0.15
CA ALA A 80 -12.06 -16.63 -0.78
C ALA A 80 -11.51 -17.32 -2.04
N ALA A 81 -11.68 -18.64 -2.12
CA ALA A 81 -11.29 -19.45 -3.28
C ALA A 81 -12.22 -20.66 -3.39
N THR A 82 -12.94 -20.80 -4.51
CA THR A 82 -13.86 -21.94 -4.69
C THR A 82 -13.12 -23.16 -5.22
N GLY A 83 -13.28 -24.29 -4.56
CA GLY A 83 -12.67 -25.54 -5.00
C GLY A 83 -12.89 -26.69 -4.03
N THR A 84 -12.33 -27.85 -4.37
CA THR A 84 -12.36 -29.04 -3.50
C THR A 84 -11.42 -28.85 -2.32
N ASN A 85 -11.86 -29.27 -1.14
CA ASN A 85 -11.06 -29.18 0.07
C ASN A 85 -9.66 -29.80 -0.11
N VAL A 86 -8.66 -29.07 0.35
CA VAL A 86 -7.25 -29.47 0.40
C VAL A 86 -6.81 -29.36 1.84
N ASN A 87 -6.43 -30.49 2.43
CA ASN A 87 -5.86 -30.49 3.78
C ASN A 87 -4.55 -29.69 3.81
N TYR A 88 -4.12 -29.30 5.00
CA TYR A 88 -2.87 -28.58 5.18
C TYR A 88 -1.68 -29.31 4.53
N VAL A 89 -1.00 -28.63 3.62
CA VAL A 89 0.19 -29.14 2.93
C VAL A 89 1.27 -28.06 2.91
N VAL A 90 2.51 -28.46 3.22
CA VAL A 90 3.69 -27.61 3.05
C VAL A 90 4.00 -27.46 1.57
N ASP A 91 4.07 -26.23 1.07
CA ASP A 91 4.29 -25.92 -0.35
C ASP A 91 5.01 -24.59 -0.52
N TYR A 92 6.24 -24.65 -1.05
CA TYR A 92 7.13 -23.52 -1.29
C TYR A 92 7.16 -23.07 -2.76
N ALA A 93 6.30 -23.63 -3.61
CA ALA A 93 6.28 -23.31 -5.04
C ALA A 93 5.61 -21.96 -5.33
N GLY A 94 4.83 -21.44 -4.38
CA GLY A 94 4.01 -20.26 -4.57
C GLY A 94 4.70 -18.95 -4.25
N THR A 95 4.15 -17.87 -4.82
CA THR A 95 4.51 -16.49 -4.47
C THR A 95 3.25 -15.69 -4.17
N VAL A 96 3.35 -14.81 -3.18
CA VAL A 96 2.34 -13.83 -2.78
C VAL A 96 2.90 -12.45 -3.06
N VAL A 97 2.35 -11.80 -4.07
CA VAL A 97 2.74 -10.45 -4.48
C VAL A 97 1.73 -9.45 -3.95
N TYR A 98 2.25 -8.43 -3.27
CA TYR A 98 1.48 -7.31 -2.79
C TYR A 98 1.98 -6.00 -3.42
N THR A 99 1.07 -5.27 -4.07
CA THR A 99 1.39 -4.01 -4.75
C THR A 99 0.46 -2.90 -4.28
N GLN A 100 1.01 -1.95 -3.52
CA GLN A 100 0.34 -0.69 -3.21
C GLN A 100 0.60 0.30 -4.35
N LEU A 101 -0.32 0.35 -5.32
CA LEU A 101 -0.34 1.40 -6.33
C LEU A 101 -1.42 2.43 -5.98
N CYS A 102 -1.03 3.44 -5.21
CA CYS A 102 -1.90 4.56 -4.90
C CYS A 102 -2.05 5.49 -6.11
N THR A 103 -3.28 5.91 -6.41
CA THR A 103 -3.64 6.77 -7.55
C THR A 103 -4.56 7.93 -7.12
N TRP A 104 -4.32 8.49 -5.93
CA TRP A 104 -5.13 9.59 -5.38
C TRP A 104 -5.10 10.87 -6.22
N ILE A 105 -3.97 11.15 -6.87
CA ILE A 105 -3.80 12.30 -7.76
C ILE A 105 -3.23 11.86 -9.11
N THR A 106 -3.52 12.64 -10.15
CA THR A 106 -2.98 12.45 -11.50
C THR A 106 -1.96 13.53 -11.86
N VAL A 107 -1.22 13.29 -12.95
CA VAL A 107 -0.30 14.31 -13.48
C VAL A 107 -1.06 15.56 -13.94
N ALA A 108 -2.28 15.42 -14.46
CA ALA A 108 -3.12 16.55 -14.85
C ALA A 108 -3.51 17.42 -13.64
N ASP A 109 -3.80 16.81 -12.49
CA ASP A 109 -4.08 17.54 -11.24
C ASP A 109 -2.85 18.33 -10.79
N LEU A 110 -1.67 17.72 -10.87
CA LEU A 110 -0.41 18.38 -10.53
C LEU A 110 -0.13 19.56 -11.46
N VAL A 111 -0.26 19.39 -12.78
CA VAL A 111 -0.04 20.46 -13.77
C VAL A 111 -0.99 21.63 -13.53
N THR A 112 -2.26 21.34 -13.25
CA THR A 112 -3.28 22.34 -12.89
C THR A 112 -2.91 23.07 -11.60
N TYR A 113 -2.49 22.33 -10.57
CA TYR A 113 -2.06 22.91 -9.29
C TYR A 113 -0.81 23.80 -9.42
N LEU A 114 0.13 23.42 -10.27
CA LEU A 114 1.34 24.20 -10.55
C LEU A 114 1.04 25.48 -11.35
N GLY A 115 -0.08 25.53 -12.07
CA GLY A 115 -0.45 26.66 -12.93
C GLY A 115 0.44 26.81 -14.16
N VAL A 116 1.03 25.70 -14.64
CA VAL A 116 1.95 25.67 -15.79
C VAL A 116 1.38 24.80 -16.91
N THR A 117 1.87 24.99 -18.13
CA THR A 117 1.60 24.05 -19.24
C THR A 117 2.81 23.14 -19.41
N ILE A 118 2.60 21.82 -19.30
CA ILE A 118 3.62 20.80 -19.51
C ILE A 118 3.13 19.86 -20.61
N THR A 119 3.87 19.79 -21.72
CA THR A 119 3.51 18.96 -22.89
C THR A 119 3.86 17.50 -22.65
N ASN A 120 2.97 16.58 -23.03
CA ASN A 120 3.28 15.14 -23.09
C ASN A 120 3.59 14.74 -24.55
N PRO A 121 4.79 14.19 -24.87
CA PRO A 121 5.91 13.91 -23.98
C PRO A 121 6.89 15.09 -23.82
N SER A 122 7.50 15.21 -22.63
CA SER A 122 8.64 16.09 -22.34
C SER A 122 9.40 15.60 -21.10
N ASP A 123 10.60 16.12 -20.87
CA ASP A 123 11.36 15.84 -19.63
C ASP A 123 10.62 16.34 -18.39
N ASP A 124 9.96 17.51 -18.49
CA ASP A 124 9.13 18.07 -17.41
C ASP A 124 7.91 17.18 -17.11
N TYR A 125 7.28 16.60 -18.15
CA TYR A 125 6.17 15.66 -18.00
C TYR A 125 6.64 14.35 -17.36
N THR A 126 7.83 13.87 -17.71
CA THR A 126 8.44 12.68 -17.13
C THR A 126 8.67 12.88 -15.63
N LEU A 127 9.23 14.01 -15.23
CA LEU A 127 9.42 14.34 -13.82
C LEU A 127 8.09 14.57 -13.09
N ALA A 128 7.10 15.22 -13.71
CA ALA A 128 5.77 15.39 -13.13
C ALA A 128 5.10 14.02 -12.86
N THR A 129 5.29 13.06 -13.77
CA THR A 129 4.85 11.67 -13.60
C THR A 129 5.54 11.00 -12.41
N GLN A 130 6.87 11.13 -12.30
CA GLN A 130 7.63 10.57 -11.18
C GLN A 130 7.22 11.18 -9.84
N ALA A 131 7.06 12.51 -9.77
CA ALA A 131 6.65 13.23 -8.57
C ALA A 131 5.24 12.84 -8.11
N THR A 132 4.30 12.70 -9.05
CA THR A 132 2.92 12.27 -8.79
C THR A 132 2.90 10.84 -8.23
N ASN A 133 3.59 9.91 -8.89
CA ASN A 133 3.66 8.51 -8.45
C ASN A 133 4.31 8.38 -7.07
N ALA A 134 5.42 9.09 -6.84
CA ALA A 134 6.10 9.09 -5.55
C ALA A 134 5.22 9.66 -4.43
N ALA A 135 4.52 10.77 -4.70
CA ALA A 135 3.65 11.41 -3.71
C ALA A 135 2.47 10.53 -3.31
N ASN A 136 1.77 9.94 -4.29
CA ASN A 136 0.66 9.01 -4.04
C ASN A 136 1.07 7.88 -3.10
N VAL A 137 2.15 7.17 -3.44
CA VAL A 137 2.62 6.01 -2.66
C VAL A 137 3.13 6.44 -1.29
N PHE A 138 3.88 7.54 -1.20
CA PHE A 138 4.42 8.04 0.07
C PHE A 138 3.33 8.47 1.04
N CYS A 139 2.39 9.30 0.58
CA CYS A 139 1.31 9.83 1.41
C CYS A 139 0.40 8.70 1.93
N TYR A 140 0.08 7.74 1.07
CA TYR A 140 -0.70 6.57 1.45
C TYR A 140 0.04 5.70 2.49
N ARG A 141 1.33 5.38 2.28
CA ARG A 141 2.10 4.59 3.26
C ARG A 141 2.20 5.28 4.62
N ARG A 142 2.47 6.58 4.65
CA ARG A 142 2.52 7.37 5.91
C ARG A 142 1.20 7.33 6.67
N ARG A 143 0.08 7.35 5.95
CA ARG A 143 -1.25 7.23 6.55
C ARG A 143 -1.51 5.81 7.06
N GLN A 144 -1.12 4.79 6.30
CA GLN A 144 -1.17 3.40 6.77
C GLN A 144 -0.35 3.19 8.06
N GLU A 145 0.89 3.71 8.10
CA GLU A 145 1.76 3.71 9.30
C GLU A 145 1.13 4.45 10.49
N SER A 146 0.21 5.39 10.23
CA SER A 146 -0.56 6.13 11.25
C SER A 146 -1.90 5.47 11.61
N GLY A 147 -2.16 4.25 11.11
CA GLY A 147 -3.36 3.47 11.40
C GLY A 147 -4.61 3.86 10.59
N TYR A 148 -4.45 4.49 9.43
CA TYR A 148 -5.56 4.70 8.47
C TYR A 148 -5.71 3.51 7.52
N HIS A 149 -6.95 3.22 7.10
CA HIS A 149 -7.31 2.15 6.15
C HIS A 149 -7.92 2.76 4.88
N ASP A 150 -7.09 3.44 4.09
CA ASP A 150 -7.55 4.17 2.91
C ASP A 150 -7.54 3.27 1.65
N GLY A 151 -8.40 3.58 0.68
CA GLY A 151 -8.38 2.90 -0.62
C GLY A 151 -7.25 3.39 -1.53
N LEU A 152 -6.68 2.50 -2.35
CA LEU A 152 -5.60 2.84 -3.29
C LEU A 152 -6.05 3.66 -4.51
N SER A 153 -7.31 3.49 -4.94
CA SER A 153 -7.86 4.13 -6.14
C SER A 153 -8.66 5.41 -5.86
N THR A 154 -8.89 5.74 -4.60
CA THR A 154 -9.73 6.88 -4.22
C THR A 154 -9.14 7.52 -2.97
N SER A 155 -8.86 8.82 -3.06
CA SER A 155 -8.39 9.58 -1.91
C SER A 155 -9.50 9.60 -0.84
N PRO A 156 -9.16 9.40 0.45
CA PRO A 156 -10.15 9.36 1.53
C PRO A 156 -10.84 10.71 1.80
N GLY A 157 -10.25 11.83 1.33
CA GLY A 157 -10.79 13.16 1.53
C GLY A 157 -10.09 14.21 0.66
N THR A 158 -10.74 15.37 0.50
CA THR A 158 -10.20 16.49 -0.29
C THR A 158 -8.97 17.12 0.36
N ASP A 159 -8.87 17.06 1.70
CA ASP A 159 -7.70 17.41 2.49
C ASP A 159 -6.50 16.51 2.16
N VAL A 160 -6.71 15.19 2.11
CA VAL A 160 -5.66 14.22 1.74
C VAL A 160 -5.26 14.36 0.28
N THR A 161 -6.22 14.64 -0.60
CA THR A 161 -5.96 14.96 -2.02
C THR A 161 -5.05 16.19 -2.11
N LEU A 162 -5.39 17.28 -1.42
CA LEU A 162 -4.59 18.50 -1.39
C LEU A 162 -3.20 18.27 -0.78
N GLY A 163 -3.10 17.55 0.34
CA GLY A 163 -1.82 17.23 0.96
C GLY A 163 -0.90 16.43 0.03
N THR A 164 -1.47 15.48 -0.72
CA THR A 164 -0.74 14.70 -1.73
C THR A 164 -0.29 15.56 -2.91
N LEU A 165 -1.15 16.46 -3.41
CA LEU A 165 -0.79 17.45 -4.44
C LEU A 165 0.33 18.38 -3.99
N MET A 166 0.25 18.91 -2.77
CA MET A 166 1.27 19.80 -2.22
C MET A 166 2.63 19.11 -2.13
N TYR A 167 2.65 17.84 -1.72
CA TYR A 167 3.87 17.05 -1.67
C TYR A 167 4.43 16.75 -3.08
N ALA A 168 3.58 16.34 -4.03
CA ALA A 168 3.99 16.13 -5.43
C ALA A 168 4.59 17.40 -6.05
N ALA A 169 3.96 18.55 -5.79
CA ALA A 169 4.41 19.83 -6.29
C ALA A 169 5.75 20.28 -5.65
N ALA A 170 5.99 19.94 -4.39
CA ALA A 170 7.29 20.16 -3.74
C ALA A 170 8.38 19.27 -4.38
N LEU A 171 8.10 17.98 -4.61
CA LEU A 171 9.02 17.07 -5.30
C LEU A 171 9.38 17.59 -6.70
N TRP A 172 8.40 18.02 -7.50
CA TRP A 172 8.66 18.56 -8.83
C TRP A 172 9.51 19.84 -8.78
N ARG A 173 9.25 20.76 -7.85
CA ARG A 173 10.02 22.01 -7.70
C ARG A 173 11.45 21.81 -7.19
N SER A 174 11.70 20.72 -6.46
CA SER A 174 13.02 20.44 -5.87
C SER A 174 14.15 20.34 -6.89
N ARG A 175 13.84 20.08 -8.18
CA ARG A 175 14.80 20.08 -9.29
C ARG A 175 15.57 21.41 -9.45
N GLY A 176 14.97 22.54 -9.07
CA GLY A 176 15.56 23.88 -9.19
C GLY A 176 16.17 24.41 -7.89
N SER A 177 16.03 23.67 -6.78
CA SER A 177 16.36 24.16 -5.43
C SER A 177 17.86 24.30 -5.16
N ILE A 178 18.74 23.76 -6.03
CA ILE A 178 20.19 23.84 -5.85
C ILE A 178 20.77 25.06 -6.60
N GLU A 179 20.21 25.47 -7.75
CA GLU A 179 20.72 26.64 -8.49
C GLU A 179 20.37 27.96 -7.81
N THR A 180 19.17 28.09 -7.22
CA THR A 180 18.78 29.30 -6.49
C THR A 180 19.55 29.49 -5.18
N ALA A 181 20.16 28.43 -4.63
CA ALA A 181 20.99 28.52 -3.43
C ALA A 181 22.36 29.15 -3.70
N PHE A 182 22.90 29.02 -4.92
CA PHE A 182 24.16 29.67 -5.31
C PHE A 182 24.00 31.18 -5.55
N ALA A 183 22.77 31.66 -5.81
CA ALA A 183 22.47 33.09 -5.92
C ALA A 183 22.25 33.77 -4.55
N ALA A 184 22.13 33.00 -3.45
CA ALA A 184 21.75 33.50 -2.13
C ALA A 184 22.92 33.86 -1.21
N PHE A 185 24.18 33.86 -1.68
CA PHE A 185 25.33 34.27 -0.86
C PHE A 185 25.30 35.74 -0.39
N ASP A 186 24.35 36.55 -0.87
CA ASP A 186 24.13 37.93 -0.43
C ASP A 186 23.10 38.06 0.71
N THR A 187 22.39 36.97 1.05
CA THR A 187 21.45 36.94 2.18
C THR A 187 21.72 35.72 3.01
N MET A 188 22.19 35.89 4.25
CA MET A 188 22.34 34.82 5.25
C MET A 188 20.99 34.23 5.72
N GLY A 189 20.08 33.91 4.79
CA GLY A 189 18.79 33.30 5.04
C GLY A 189 18.91 31.78 5.11
N THR A 190 18.27 31.17 6.10
CA THR A 190 18.11 29.72 6.19
C THR A 190 17.49 29.17 4.90
N PRO A 191 18.04 28.10 4.30
CA PRO A 191 17.48 27.53 3.08
C PRO A 191 16.03 27.07 3.35
N THR A 192 15.12 27.40 2.44
CA THR A 192 13.71 26.99 2.56
C THR A 192 13.61 25.47 2.45
N GLN A 193 13.08 24.82 3.48
CA GLN A 193 12.91 23.37 3.51
C GLN A 193 11.82 22.97 2.49
N GLN A 194 12.24 22.45 1.33
CA GLN A 194 11.36 21.93 0.27
C GLN A 194 10.77 20.54 0.56
N SER A 195 10.92 20.05 1.80
CA SER A 195 10.49 18.71 2.22
C SER A 195 9.05 18.72 2.77
N LEU A 196 8.60 17.55 3.24
CA LEU A 196 7.32 17.30 3.90
C LEU A 196 6.99 18.39 4.93
N THR A 197 6.28 19.43 4.50
CA THR A 197 5.99 20.61 5.31
C THR A 197 4.99 20.25 6.41
N PRO A 198 4.99 20.98 7.54
CA PRO A 198 4.02 20.74 8.61
C PRO A 198 2.56 20.77 8.14
N ILE A 199 2.25 21.62 7.15
CA ILE A 199 0.91 21.70 6.55
C ILE A 199 0.53 20.42 5.79
N VAL A 200 1.47 19.78 5.07
CA VAL A 200 1.21 18.49 4.42
C VAL A 200 0.90 17.42 5.46
N LYS A 201 1.65 17.39 6.58
CA LYS A 201 1.38 16.45 7.67
C LYS A 201 0.01 16.66 8.30
N GLN A 202 -0.38 17.92 8.51
CA GLN A 202 -1.70 18.28 9.04
C GLN A 202 -2.83 17.85 8.09
N LEU A 203 -2.70 18.11 6.78
CA LEU A 203 -3.67 17.71 5.77
C LEU A 203 -3.78 16.18 5.61
N LEU A 204 -2.67 15.48 5.76
CA LEU A 204 -2.65 14.01 5.75
C LEU A 204 -3.10 13.41 7.09
N GLY A 205 -3.32 14.21 8.13
CA GLY A 205 -3.71 13.73 9.46
C GLY A 205 -2.66 12.84 10.13
N ILE A 206 -1.37 13.05 9.84
CA ILE A 206 -0.24 12.23 10.33
C ILE A 206 0.74 13.04 11.20
N PRO A 207 1.37 12.43 12.23
CA PRO A 207 0.95 11.17 12.84
C PRO A 207 -0.43 11.34 13.51
N ARG A 208 -1.20 10.27 13.60
CA ARG A 208 -2.46 10.28 14.34
C ARG A 208 -2.15 10.42 15.84
N PRO A 209 -2.91 11.21 16.62
CA PRO A 209 -2.76 11.23 18.08
C PRO A 209 -2.93 9.81 18.64
N ALA A 210 -1.88 9.29 19.28
CA ALA A 210 -1.97 8.04 20.01
C ALA A 210 -2.48 8.33 21.43
N VAL A 211 -3.50 7.58 21.87
CA VAL A 211 -3.81 7.50 23.30
C VAL A 211 -2.74 6.59 23.90
N ALA A 212 -1.92 7.14 24.80
CA ALA A 212 -0.93 6.39 25.56
C ALA A 212 -1.60 5.54 26.65
#